data_AF-A0A3N4IU37-F1
#
_entry.id   AF-A0A3N4IU37-F1
#
_cell.length_a   1.000
_cell.length_b   1.000
_cell.length_c   1.000
_cell.angle_alpha   90.00
_cell.angle_beta   90.00
_cell.angle_gamma   90.00
#
_symmetry.space_group_name_H-M   'P 1'
#
loop_
_entity.id
_entity.type
_entity.pdbx_description
1 polymer ?
#
loop_
_entity_poly.entity_id
_entity_poly.type
_entity_poly.pdbx_seq_one_letter_code
_entity_poly.pdbx_strand_id
1 'polypeptide(L)'
;VPGTVGNTDWRGFKAAHIFPLAYEQYWNQCNYGRCITIPPANESDGSINSVQNGILLRRDIRDYFDSYDLTINPDDNYKIVCFTPDSLDCHIAGRHLDQTFFHNPLRPIDQLLRWHFHQAVLVNMKGTGEPCFETDFPPGSDIMGEIMTGQKGGERMEFELFGRFNAVRDRA
;
A
#
# COMPACT_ATOMS: atom_id res chain seq x y z
N VAL A 1 -34.43 20.24 22.98
CA VAL A 1 -33.07 20.41 22.43
C VAL A 1 -32.61 19.10 21.82
N PRO A 2 -32.61 18.94 20.48
CA PRO A 2 -31.98 17.79 19.87
C PRO A 2 -30.52 18.11 19.55
N GLY A 3 -29.63 17.32 20.14
CA GLY A 3 -28.18 17.42 20.04
C GLY A 3 -27.66 17.24 18.62
N THR A 4 -26.82 18.20 18.24
CA THR A 4 -25.61 18.11 17.44
C THR A 4 -25.42 16.86 16.57
N VAL A 5 -25.51 17.08 15.26
CA VAL A 5 -24.88 16.28 14.21
C VAL A 5 -23.42 16.04 14.60
N GLY A 6 -23.04 14.78 14.78
CA GLY A 6 -21.65 14.40 14.99
C GLY A 6 -20.80 14.91 13.83
N ASN A 7 -19.92 15.87 14.12
CA ASN A 7 -18.97 16.40 13.16
C ASN A 7 -17.95 15.29 12.86
N THR A 8 -18.22 14.45 11.86
CA THR A 8 -17.29 13.41 11.43
C THR A 8 -16.13 14.07 10.70
N ASP A 9 -15.13 14.53 11.44
CA ASP A 9 -13.91 15.10 10.87
C ASP A 9 -13.00 13.96 10.39
N TRP A 10 -13.06 13.67 9.08
CA TRP A 10 -12.25 12.64 8.42
C TRP A 10 -10.86 13.15 8.00
N ARG A 11 -10.48 14.42 8.30
CA ARG A 11 -9.21 15.02 7.82
C ARG A 11 -7.96 14.29 8.31
N GLY A 12 -8.08 13.56 9.42
CA GLY A 12 -7.04 12.73 10.01
C GLY A 12 -6.82 11.38 9.30
N PHE A 13 -7.68 11.00 8.35
CA PHE A 13 -7.62 9.72 7.66
C PHE A 13 -7.26 9.87 6.18
N LYS A 14 -6.61 8.85 5.63
CA LYS A 14 -6.20 8.75 4.23
C LYS A 14 -6.39 7.33 3.73
N ALA A 15 -6.89 7.21 2.49
CA ALA A 15 -6.88 5.93 1.80
C ALA A 15 -5.44 5.57 1.43
N ALA A 16 -5.09 4.31 1.61
CA ALA A 16 -3.82 3.72 1.21
C ALA A 16 -4.14 2.52 0.31
N HIS A 17 -3.39 2.38 -0.78
CA HIS A 17 -3.41 1.14 -1.55
C HIS A 17 -2.57 0.11 -0.80
N ILE A 18 -3.00 -1.15 -0.81
CA ILE A 18 -2.26 -2.25 -0.17
C ILE A 18 -1.24 -2.83 -1.15
N PHE A 19 -1.67 -2.99 -2.39
CA PHE A 19 -0.80 -3.25 -3.50
C PHE A 19 -0.52 -1.92 -4.21
N PRO A 20 0.75 -1.50 -4.30
CA PRO A 20 1.14 -0.22 -4.87
C PRO A 20 0.64 -0.02 -6.31
N LEU A 21 0.13 1.17 -6.62
CA LEU A 21 -0.18 1.54 -8.02
C LEU A 21 1.07 1.56 -8.90
N ALA A 22 2.23 1.93 -8.35
CA ALA A 22 3.50 1.91 -9.06
C ALA A 22 3.90 0.52 -9.60
N TYR A 23 3.29 -0.56 -9.08
CA TYR A 23 3.58 -1.94 -9.45
C TYR A 23 2.47 -2.54 -10.32
N GLU A 24 1.64 -1.72 -10.98
CA GLU A 24 0.52 -2.17 -11.83
C GLU A 24 0.96 -3.13 -12.96
N GLN A 25 2.15 -2.94 -13.53
CA GLN A 25 2.65 -3.89 -14.54
C GLN A 25 2.84 -5.30 -13.96
N TYR A 26 3.43 -5.40 -12.78
CA TYR A 26 3.61 -6.68 -12.08
C TYR A 26 2.25 -7.26 -11.63
N TRP A 27 1.33 -6.40 -11.17
CA TRP A 27 -0.06 -6.76 -10.89
C TRP A 27 -0.70 -7.48 -12.08
N ASN A 28 -0.57 -6.89 -13.28
CA ASN A 28 -1.12 -7.42 -14.53
C ASN A 28 -0.42 -8.72 -14.97
N GLN A 29 0.91 -8.76 -14.95
CA GLN A 29 1.70 -9.95 -15.34
C GLN A 29 1.41 -11.17 -14.46
N CYS A 30 1.26 -10.97 -13.15
CA CYS A 30 0.92 -12.03 -12.21
C CYS A 30 -0.59 -12.26 -12.08
N ASN A 31 -1.40 -11.50 -12.81
CA ASN A 31 -2.87 -11.59 -12.85
C ASN A 31 -3.49 -11.51 -11.44
N TYR A 32 -3.06 -10.54 -10.62
CA TYR A 32 -3.65 -10.32 -9.29
C TYR A 32 -5.11 -9.85 -9.38
N GLY A 33 -5.47 -9.16 -10.47
CA GLY A 33 -6.84 -8.70 -10.75
C GLY A 33 -7.89 -9.82 -10.71
N ARG A 34 -7.53 -11.08 -10.98
CA ARG A 34 -8.45 -12.23 -10.87
C ARG A 34 -9.05 -12.44 -9.48
N CYS A 35 -8.43 -11.88 -8.44
CA CYS A 35 -8.82 -12.05 -7.05
C CYS A 35 -9.79 -10.96 -6.57
N ILE A 36 -9.95 -9.90 -7.37
CA ILE A 36 -10.90 -8.82 -7.12
C ILE A 36 -12.31 -9.33 -7.45
N THR A 37 -13.25 -9.12 -6.53
CA THR A 37 -14.67 -9.43 -6.71
C THR A 37 -15.53 -8.19 -6.86
N ILE A 38 -15.00 -7.02 -6.53
CA ILE A 38 -15.66 -5.72 -6.66
C ILE A 38 -14.81 -4.84 -7.57
N PRO A 39 -15.13 -4.74 -8.87
CA PRO A 39 -14.38 -3.90 -9.79
C PRO A 39 -14.52 -2.40 -9.44
N PRO A 40 -13.61 -1.54 -9.92
CA PRO A 40 -13.78 -0.09 -9.83
C PRO A 40 -15.05 0.36 -10.56
N ALA A 41 -15.51 1.58 -10.25
CA ALA A 41 -16.73 2.14 -10.85
C ALA A 41 -16.62 2.31 -12.38
N ASN A 42 -15.41 2.64 -12.89
CA ASN A 42 -15.13 2.60 -14.31
C ASN A 42 -14.13 1.49 -14.60
N GLU A 43 -14.46 0.59 -15.53
CA GLU A 43 -13.59 -0.53 -15.90
C GLU A 43 -12.24 -0.08 -16.48
N SER A 44 -12.21 1.11 -17.10
CA SER A 44 -10.99 1.75 -17.61
C SER A 44 -9.97 2.09 -16.53
N ASP A 45 -10.40 2.20 -15.27
CA ASP A 45 -9.53 2.54 -14.15
C ASP A 45 -8.66 1.35 -13.74
N GLY A 46 -8.93 0.15 -14.26
CA GLY A 46 -8.14 -1.05 -13.98
C GLY A 46 -8.44 -1.67 -12.61
N SER A 47 -8.39 -3.00 -12.56
CA SER A 47 -8.75 -3.76 -11.34
C SER A 47 -7.92 -3.41 -10.10
N ILE A 48 -6.72 -2.84 -10.28
CA ILE A 48 -5.86 -2.40 -9.18
C ILE A 48 -6.47 -1.25 -8.37
N ASN A 49 -7.34 -0.43 -8.98
CA ASN A 49 -8.07 0.65 -8.33
C ASN A 49 -9.38 0.18 -7.65
N SER A 50 -9.55 -1.14 -7.47
CA SER A 50 -10.65 -1.68 -6.68
C SER A 50 -10.58 -1.23 -5.22
N VAL A 51 -11.73 -0.98 -4.61
CA VAL A 51 -11.86 -0.75 -3.16
C VAL A 51 -11.25 -1.88 -2.32
N GLN A 52 -11.17 -3.09 -2.87
CA GLN A 52 -10.57 -4.25 -2.21
C GLN A 52 -9.03 -4.28 -2.27
N ASN A 53 -8.42 -3.31 -2.95
CA ASN A 53 -7.00 -2.98 -2.85
C ASN A 53 -6.75 -1.76 -1.94
N GLY A 54 -7.77 -1.26 -1.25
CA GLY A 54 -7.68 -0.05 -0.45
C GLY A 54 -7.98 -0.28 1.04
N ILE A 55 -7.31 0.48 1.90
CA ILE A 55 -7.63 0.58 3.32
C ILE A 55 -7.60 2.05 3.77
N LEU A 56 -8.52 2.44 4.65
CA LEU A 56 -8.54 3.78 5.24
C LEU A 56 -7.77 3.77 6.57
N LEU A 57 -6.70 4.55 6.64
CA LEU A 57 -5.80 4.60 7.80
C LEU A 57 -5.70 6.02 8.35
N ARG A 58 -5.35 6.15 9.63
CA ARG A 58 -4.93 7.44 10.18
C ARG A 58 -3.65 7.88 9.47
N ARG A 59 -3.48 9.19 9.22
CA ARG A 59 -2.41 9.72 8.37
C ARG A 59 -1.02 9.23 8.78
N ASP A 60 -0.70 9.27 10.06
CA ASP A 60 0.54 8.77 10.64
C ASP A 60 0.72 7.25 10.45
N ILE A 61 -0.34 6.47 10.63
CA ILE A 61 -0.30 5.01 10.43
C ILE A 61 -0.12 4.65 8.96
N ARG A 62 -0.71 5.44 8.05
CA ARG A 62 -0.51 5.27 6.61
C ARG A 62 0.97 5.39 6.25
N ASP A 63 1.69 6.39 6.77
CA ASP A 63 3.10 6.60 6.45
C ASP A 63 3.96 5.37 6.80
N TYR A 64 3.68 4.72 7.95
CA TYR A 64 4.33 3.47 8.34
C TYR A 64 3.89 2.26 7.51
N PHE A 65 2.65 2.23 7.06
CA PHE A 65 2.12 1.16 6.22
C PHE A 65 2.76 1.21 4.83
N ASP A 66 2.72 2.37 4.16
CA ASP A 66 3.30 2.62 2.84
C ASP A 66 4.84 2.39 2.86
N SER A 67 5.51 2.63 3.99
CA SER A 67 6.95 2.38 4.16
C SER A 67 7.31 0.95 4.60
N TYR A 68 6.31 0.08 4.77
CA TYR A 68 6.47 -1.30 5.25
C TYR A 68 7.04 -1.42 6.67
N ASP A 69 7.03 -0.35 7.45
CA ASP A 69 7.39 -0.35 8.87
C ASP A 69 6.33 -1.05 9.73
N LEU A 70 5.10 -1.08 9.22
CA LEU A 70 3.96 -1.77 9.81
C LEU A 70 3.21 -2.56 8.74
N THR A 71 2.64 -3.69 9.12
CA THR A 71 1.77 -4.49 8.25
C THR A 71 0.66 -5.19 9.04
N ILE A 72 -0.26 -5.85 8.32
CA ILE A 72 -1.33 -6.67 8.86
C ILE A 72 -1.15 -8.08 8.33
N ASN A 73 -1.02 -9.06 9.22
CA ASN A 73 -0.92 -10.48 8.85
C ASN A 73 -2.31 -11.12 8.82
N PRO A 74 -2.88 -11.40 7.63
CA PRO A 74 -4.20 -12.04 7.54
C PRO A 74 -4.20 -13.49 8.04
N ASP A 75 -3.04 -14.16 8.10
CA ASP A 75 -2.90 -15.56 8.52
C ASP A 75 -2.76 -15.72 10.05
N ASP A 76 -2.54 -14.63 10.78
CA ASP A 76 -2.50 -14.59 12.25
C ASP A 76 -3.63 -13.70 12.77
N ASN A 77 -4.87 -14.05 12.40
CA ASN A 77 -6.09 -13.34 12.83
C ASN A 77 -6.05 -11.81 12.60
N TYR A 78 -5.50 -11.37 11.46
CA TYR A 78 -5.33 -9.95 11.12
C TYR A 78 -4.52 -9.17 12.17
N LYS A 79 -3.48 -9.79 12.72
CA LYS A 79 -2.55 -9.17 13.66
C LYS A 79 -1.74 -8.07 12.99
N ILE A 80 -1.62 -6.94 13.68
CA ILE A 80 -0.75 -5.83 13.32
C ILE A 80 0.68 -6.15 13.76
N VAL A 81 1.62 -6.08 12.83
CA VAL A 81 3.05 -6.33 13.06
C VAL A 81 3.82 -5.05 12.75
N CYS A 82 4.65 -4.60 13.69
CA CYS A 82 5.52 -3.45 13.55
C CYS A 82 6.98 -3.93 13.50
N PHE A 83 7.80 -3.31 12.65
CA PHE A 83 9.19 -3.71 12.42
C PHE A 83 10.21 -2.65 12.88
N THR A 84 9.79 -1.41 13.12
CA THR A 84 10.67 -0.29 13.50
C THR A 84 10.34 0.26 14.88
N PRO A 85 11.30 0.90 15.58
CA PRO A 85 11.02 1.59 16.85
C PRO A 85 9.86 2.60 16.73
N ASP A 86 9.85 3.42 15.69
CA ASP A 86 8.84 4.45 15.47
C ASP A 86 7.43 3.85 15.28
N SER A 87 7.31 2.74 14.54
CA SER A 87 6.03 2.04 14.39
C SER A 87 5.58 1.30 15.67
N LEU A 88 6.51 0.92 16.54
CA LEU A 88 6.21 0.34 17.86
C LEU A 88 5.63 1.39 18.83
N ASP A 89 6.09 2.65 18.74
CA ASP A 89 5.58 3.77 19.53
C ASP A 89 4.12 4.12 19.23
N CYS A 90 3.56 3.61 18.13
CA CYS A 90 2.11 3.70 17.86
C CYS A 90 1.27 2.86 18.84
N HIS A 91 1.87 1.97 19.63
CA HIS A 91 1.21 1.11 20.63
C HIS A 91 0.06 0.24 20.09
N ILE A 92 0.13 -0.13 18.81
CA ILE A 92 -0.82 -1.02 18.12
C ILE A 92 -0.23 -2.38 17.75
N ALA A 93 1.07 -2.58 17.92
CA ALA A 93 1.73 -3.86 17.67
C ALA A 93 1.08 -5.00 18.46
N GLY A 94 0.84 -6.13 17.78
CA GLY A 94 0.22 -7.32 18.38
C GLY A 94 -1.29 -7.22 18.59
N ARG A 95 -1.92 -6.07 18.31
CA ARG A 95 -3.38 -5.97 18.26
C ARG A 95 -3.91 -6.64 17.00
N HIS A 96 -5.19 -6.99 17.00
CA HIS A 96 -5.88 -7.63 15.88
C HIS A 96 -6.98 -6.70 15.38
N LEU A 97 -7.24 -6.74 14.07
CA LEU A 97 -8.40 -6.03 13.52
C LEU A 97 -9.71 -6.64 14.04
N ASP A 98 -10.72 -5.79 14.17
CA ASP A 98 -12.04 -6.17 14.67
C ASP A 98 -12.72 -7.18 13.73
N GLN A 99 -13.57 -8.08 14.27
CA GLN A 99 -14.29 -9.06 13.46
C GLN A 99 -15.16 -8.44 12.37
N THR A 100 -15.67 -7.23 12.59
CA THR A 100 -16.43 -6.47 11.59
C THR A 100 -15.61 -6.18 10.32
N PHE A 101 -14.28 -6.13 10.41
CA PHE A 101 -13.40 -5.92 9.26
C PHE A 101 -13.51 -7.07 8.25
N PHE A 102 -13.39 -8.32 8.69
CA PHE A 102 -13.34 -9.46 7.76
C PHE A 102 -14.71 -9.95 7.28
N HIS A 103 -15.81 -9.50 7.91
CA HIS A 103 -17.17 -9.72 7.42
C HIS A 103 -17.62 -8.67 6.38
N ASN A 104 -16.88 -7.58 6.20
CA ASN A 104 -17.20 -6.55 5.22
C ASN A 104 -16.79 -7.01 3.81
N PRO A 105 -17.70 -7.09 2.82
CA PRO A 105 -17.33 -7.48 1.45
C PRO A 105 -16.42 -6.47 0.74
N LEU A 106 -16.40 -5.22 1.20
CA LEU A 106 -15.52 -4.15 0.69
C LEU A 106 -14.10 -4.22 1.27
N ARG A 107 -13.83 -5.17 2.17
CA ARG A 107 -12.52 -5.29 2.80
C ARG A 107 -11.42 -5.55 1.78
N PRO A 108 -10.18 -5.20 2.12
CA PRO A 108 -9.01 -5.77 1.50
C PRO A 108 -9.08 -7.28 1.35
N ILE A 109 -8.79 -7.79 0.14
CA ILE A 109 -8.64 -9.24 -0.03
C ILE A 109 -7.37 -9.73 0.69
N ASP A 110 -7.46 -10.92 1.28
CA ASP A 110 -6.37 -11.47 2.09
C ASP A 110 -5.09 -11.69 1.27
N GLN A 111 -5.22 -11.91 -0.04
CA GLN A 111 -4.07 -12.09 -0.91
C GLN A 111 -3.20 -10.82 -1.02
N LEU A 112 -3.81 -9.63 -1.00
CA LEU A 112 -3.05 -8.37 -1.06
C LEU A 112 -2.45 -8.03 0.30
N LEU A 113 -3.18 -8.25 1.39
CA LEU A 113 -2.63 -8.14 2.74
C LEU A 113 -1.45 -9.09 2.95
N ARG A 114 -1.56 -10.33 2.48
CA ARG A 114 -0.46 -11.31 2.54
C ARG A 114 0.73 -10.90 1.68
N TRP A 115 0.48 -10.34 0.50
CA TRP A 115 1.55 -9.80 -0.34
C TRP A 115 2.29 -8.66 0.38
N HIS A 116 1.56 -7.69 0.94
CA HIS A 116 2.15 -6.59 1.70
C HIS A 116 2.88 -7.07 2.95
N PHE A 117 2.34 -8.06 3.66
CA PHE A 117 3.02 -8.71 4.79
C PHE A 117 4.37 -9.31 4.37
N HIS A 118 4.40 -10.05 3.25
CA HIS A 118 5.64 -10.60 2.73
C HIS A 118 6.65 -9.50 2.35
N GLN A 119 6.21 -8.41 1.71
CA GLN A 119 7.10 -7.28 1.42
C GLN A 119 7.65 -6.66 2.71
N ALA A 120 6.81 -6.44 3.72
CA ALA A 120 7.26 -5.88 4.98
C ALA A 120 8.26 -6.77 5.71
N VAL A 121 8.03 -8.09 5.71
CA VAL A 121 9.02 -9.05 6.21
C VAL A 121 10.31 -8.98 5.39
N LEU A 122 10.24 -8.95 4.06
CA LEU A 122 11.42 -8.92 3.20
C LEU A 122 12.25 -7.65 3.43
N VAL A 123 11.63 -6.47 3.41
CA VAL A 123 12.28 -5.17 3.62
C VAL A 123 12.98 -5.12 4.98
N ASN A 124 12.32 -5.60 6.03
CA ASN A 124 12.82 -5.46 7.41
C ASN A 124 13.74 -6.60 7.86
N MET A 125 13.57 -7.83 7.34
CA MET A 125 14.42 -8.97 7.71
C MET A 125 15.70 -9.05 6.86
N LYS A 126 15.70 -8.51 5.64
CA LYS A 126 16.89 -8.58 4.77
C LYS A 126 18.03 -7.67 5.22
N GLY A 127 17.80 -6.68 6.09
CA GLY A 127 18.82 -5.74 6.57
C GLY A 127 19.49 -4.99 5.41
N THR A 128 19.16 -3.71 5.21
CA THR A 128 19.71 -2.86 4.11
C THR A 128 19.50 -3.36 2.66
N GLY A 129 18.73 -4.42 2.42
CA GLY A 129 18.54 -5.01 1.08
C GLY A 129 17.18 -4.69 0.45
N GLU A 130 17.20 -3.77 -0.52
CA GLU A 130 16.14 -3.26 -1.41
C GLU A 130 15.11 -2.28 -0.79
N PRO A 131 15.12 -0.99 -1.20
CA PRO A 131 14.10 -0.03 -0.80
C PRO A 131 12.77 -0.35 -1.48
N CYS A 132 11.66 -0.23 -0.75
CA CYS A 132 10.37 -0.11 -1.41
C CYS A 132 10.18 1.34 -1.90
N PHE A 133 10.01 1.51 -3.20
CA PHE A 133 9.77 2.81 -3.82
C PHE A 133 8.28 3.04 -4.04
N GLU A 134 7.52 3.22 -2.97
CA GLU A 134 6.16 3.74 -3.05
C GLU A 134 6.17 5.25 -2.83
N THR A 135 6.18 6.02 -3.92
CA THR A 135 5.59 7.36 -3.87
C THR A 135 4.67 7.51 -5.07
N ASP A 136 3.38 7.68 -4.81
CA ASP A 136 2.44 8.23 -5.79
C ASP A 136 2.89 9.66 -6.11
N PHE A 137 3.58 9.82 -7.24
CA PHE A 137 3.99 11.13 -7.72
C PHE A 137 2.75 11.89 -8.24
N PRO A 138 2.37 13.02 -7.61
CA PRO A 138 1.20 13.77 -8.07
C PRO A 138 1.41 14.29 -9.51
N PRO A 139 0.35 14.41 -10.33
CA PRO A 139 0.49 14.87 -11.71
C PRO A 139 1.19 16.24 -11.79
N GLY A 140 2.33 16.30 -12.50
CA GLY A 140 3.13 17.53 -12.66
C GLY A 140 4.29 17.69 -11.68
N SER A 141 4.58 16.71 -10.81
CA SER A 141 5.79 16.71 -9.99
C SER A 141 7.06 16.49 -10.82
N ASP A 142 8.18 17.06 -10.35
CA ASP A 142 9.50 16.75 -10.86
C ASP A 142 9.95 15.40 -10.30
N ILE A 143 9.47 14.34 -10.95
CA ILE A 143 9.74 12.94 -10.60
C ILE A 143 11.26 12.70 -10.46
N MET A 144 12.07 13.32 -11.33
CA MET A 144 13.53 13.15 -11.27
C MET A 144 14.15 13.87 -10.07
N GLY A 145 13.69 15.09 -9.77
CA GLY A 145 14.08 15.81 -8.57
C GLY A 145 13.73 15.06 -7.28
N GLU A 146 12.54 14.49 -7.20
CA GLU A 146 12.07 13.73 -6.03
C GLU A 146 12.78 12.38 -5.88
N ILE A 147 13.12 11.70 -6.99
CA ILE A 147 13.93 10.47 -6.96
C ILE A 147 15.35 10.77 -6.49
N MET A 148 15.98 11.83 -6.99
CA MET A 148 17.38 12.18 -6.69
C MET A 148 17.56 12.74 -5.27
N THR A 149 16.52 13.33 -4.69
CA THR A 149 16.52 13.84 -3.31
C THR A 149 16.06 12.80 -2.29
N GLY A 150 15.42 11.72 -2.75
CA GLY A 150 14.97 10.60 -1.92
C GLY A 150 16.11 9.68 -1.46
N GLN A 151 15.86 8.93 -0.39
CA GLN A 151 16.81 7.96 0.15
C GLN A 151 17.15 6.90 -0.93
N LYS A 152 18.45 6.70 -1.18
CA LYS A 152 18.99 5.79 -2.21
C LYS A 152 18.51 6.09 -3.65
N GLY A 153 18.49 7.36 -4.05
CA GLY A 153 18.05 7.82 -5.38
C GLY A 153 18.67 7.14 -6.61
N GLY A 154 19.90 6.61 -6.50
CA GLY A 154 20.54 5.83 -7.57
C GLY A 154 19.88 4.46 -7.80
N GLU A 155 19.63 3.71 -6.73
CA GLU A 155 18.93 2.40 -6.78
C GLU A 155 17.48 2.59 -7.25
N ARG A 156 16.86 3.70 -6.84
CA ARG A 156 15.51 4.12 -7.27
C ARG A 156 15.42 4.45 -8.75
N MET A 157 16.43 5.15 -9.26
CA MET A 157 16.56 5.47 -10.68
C MET A 157 16.76 4.21 -11.51
N GLU A 158 17.60 3.28 -11.06
CA GLU A 158 17.82 2.00 -11.74
C GLU A 158 16.53 1.15 -11.78
N PHE A 159 15.79 1.07 -10.67
CA PHE A 159 14.49 0.40 -10.58
C PHE A 159 13.43 0.99 -11.53
N GLU A 160 13.28 2.32 -11.56
CA GLU A 160 12.36 3.02 -12.48
C GLU A 160 12.77 2.83 -13.96
N LEU A 161 14.07 2.81 -14.26
CA LEU A 161 14.59 2.54 -15.60
C LEU A 161 14.27 1.11 -16.05
N PHE A 162 14.41 0.11 -15.19
CA PHE A 162 14.09 -1.30 -15.51
C PHE A 162 12.59 -1.56 -15.70
N GLY A 163 11.72 -0.89 -14.95
CA GLY A 163 10.27 -0.95 -15.16
C GLY A 163 9.85 -0.33 -16.49
N ARG A 164 10.33 0.89 -16.79
CA ARG A 164 9.91 1.65 -17.99
C ARG A 164 10.53 1.15 -19.30
N PHE A 165 11.78 0.68 -19.30
CA PHE A 165 12.39 0.13 -20.53
C PHE A 165 11.74 -1.17 -21.01
N ASN A 166 11.25 -2.01 -20.08
CA ASN A 166 10.52 -3.22 -20.46
C ASN A 166 9.13 -2.90 -21.06
N ALA A 167 8.51 -1.78 -20.70
CA ALA A 167 7.27 -1.31 -21.32
C ALA A 167 7.46 -0.72 -22.74
N VAL A 168 8.68 -0.25 -23.08
CA VAL A 168 9.02 0.23 -24.43
C VAL A 168 9.32 -0.93 -25.39
N ARG A 169 9.82 -2.07 -24.88
CA ARG A 169 10.18 -3.22 -25.73
C ARG A 169 8.98 -4.02 -26.23
N ASP A 170 7.83 -3.94 -25.56
CA ASP A 170 6.56 -4.55 -25.99
C ASP A 170 5.76 -3.66 -26.97
N ARG A 171 6.35 -2.57 -27.46
CA ARG A 171 5.80 -1.69 -28.51
C ARG A 171 6.68 -1.59 -29.76
N ALA A 172 7.64 -2.50 -29.94
CA ALA A 172 8.46 -2.61 -31.14
C ALA A 172 8.03 -3.80 -32.00
#